data_AF-A0A1J3CUK2-F1
#
_entry.id   AF-A0A1J3CUK2-F1
#
_cell.length_a   1.000
_cell.length_b   1.000
_cell.length_c   1.000
_cell.angle_alpha   90.00
_cell.angle_beta   90.00
_cell.angle_gamma   90.00
#
_symmetry.space_group_name_H-M   'P 1'
#
loop_
_entity.id
_entity.type
_entity.pdbx_description
1 polymer ?
#
loop_
_entity_poly.entity_id
_entity_poly.type
_entity_poly.pdbx_seq_one_letter_code
_entity_poly.pdbx_strand_id
1 'polypeptide(L)' 'GYEDDIYVCSSVLNLYMKCGKFDEAEVVFGKLTKRDVICWTTMVTGFAQAGKSLKAVEFYRGMQNEGFGKDRVVMLGL' A
#
# COMPACT_ATOMS: atom_id res chain seq x y z
N GLY A 1 -20.11 -10.16 4.08
CA GLY A 1 -18.78 -10.56 4.55
C GLY A 1 -17.74 -10.38 3.47
N TYR A 2 -17.34 -9.15 3.18
CA TYR A 2 -16.25 -8.80 2.26
C TYR A 2 -15.12 -8.02 2.97
N GLU A 3 -15.31 -7.71 4.25
CA GLU A 3 -14.38 -6.92 5.07
C GLU A 3 -13.24 -7.78 5.62
N ASP A 4 -13.47 -9.09 5.77
CA ASP A 4 -12.50 -10.04 6.33
C ASP A 4 -11.30 -10.25 5.38
N ASP A 5 -11.54 -10.45 4.08
CA ASP A 5 -10.47 -10.60 3.08
C ASP A 5 -9.54 -9.37 3.03
N ILE A 6 -10.09 -8.16 3.14
CA ILE A 6 -9.32 -6.91 3.05
C ILE A 6 -8.46 -6.70 4.31
N TYR A 7 -9.02 -6.97 5.49
CA TYR A 7 -8.28 -6.89 6.76
C TYR A 7 -7.17 -7.94 6.85
N VAL A 8 -7.45 -9.15 6.37
CA VAL A 8 -6.44 -10.22 6.27
C VAL A 8 -5.34 -9.81 5.30
N CYS A 9 -5.68 -9.23 4.14
CA CYS A 9 -4.70 -8.84 3.14
C CYS A 9 -3.74 -7.75 3.64
N SER A 10 -4.24 -6.67 4.25
CA SER A 10 -3.38 -5.62 4.81
C SER A 10 -2.48 -6.13 5.94
N SER A 11 -2.98 -7.04 6.77
CA SER A 11 -2.20 -7.67 7.85
C SER A 11 -1.07 -8.55 7.30
N VAL A 12 -1.35 -9.33 6.25
CA VAL A 12 -0.37 -10.17 5.56
C VAL A 12 0.70 -9.32 4.88
N LEU A 13 0.31 -8.25 4.17
CA LEU A 13 1.26 -7.31 3.57
C LEU A 13 2.15 -6.65 4.62
N ASN A 14 1.57 -6.19 5.73
CA ASN A 14 2.31 -5.57 6.82
C ASN A 14 3.31 -6.55 7.47
N LEU A 15 2.94 -7.83 7.60
CA LEU A 15 3.85 -8.86 8.08
C LEU A 15 5.03 -9.06 7.13
N TYR A 16 4.77 -9.21 5.83
CA TYR A 16 5.83 -9.34 4.83
C TYR A 16 6.78 -8.14 4.83
N MET A 17 6.23 -6.92 4.90
CA MET A 17 7.01 -5.68 5.01
C MET A 17 7.92 -5.67 6.24
N LYS A 18 7.38 -6.01 7.42
CA LYS A 18 8.16 -6.08 8.67
C LYS A 18 9.24 -7.16 8.66
N CYS A 19 9.01 -8.26 7.95
CA CYS A 19 10.00 -9.32 7.77
C CYS A 19 11.03 -9.01 6.66
N GLY A 20 10.95 -7.85 6.00
CA GLY A 20 11.83 -7.49 4.89
C GLY A 20 11.56 -8.28 3.60
N LYS A 21 10.42 -8.97 3.52
CA LYS A 21 9.96 -9.77 2.38
C LYS A 21 9.16 -8.92 1.39
N PHE A 22 9.84 -7.90 0.86
CA PHE A 22 9.20 -6.89 0.01
C PHE A 22 8.68 -7.48 -1.31
N ASP A 23 9.43 -8.41 -1.90
CA ASP A 23 9.07 -9.02 -3.19
C ASP A 23 7.79 -9.85 -3.04
N GLU A 24 7.69 -10.63 -1.96
CA GLU A 24 6.49 -11.37 -1.63
C GLU A 24 5.30 -10.45 -1.33
N ALA A 25 5.52 -9.31 -0.66
CA ALA A 25 4.48 -8.31 -0.47
C ALA A 25 3.96 -7.76 -1.81
N GLU A 26 4.84 -7.49 -2.78
CA GLU A 26 4.43 -7.04 -4.11
C GLU A 26 3.64 -8.12 -4.88
N VAL A 27 4.07 -9.37 -4.81
CA VAL A 27 3.35 -10.50 -5.43
C VAL A 27 1.95 -10.65 -4.84
N VAL A 28 1.82 -10.58 -3.51
CA VAL A 28 0.53 -10.68 -2.82
C VAL A 28 -0.35 -9.49 -3.21
N PHE A 29 0.20 -8.27 -3.18
CA PHE A 29 -0.52 -7.07 -3.58
C PHE A 29 -1.02 -7.12 -5.04
N GLY A 30 -0.19 -7.68 -5.93
CA GLY A 30 -0.55 -7.90 -7.33
C GLY A 30 -1.72 -8.87 -7.52
N LYS A 31 -1.86 -9.85 -6.63
CA LYS A 31 -2.96 -10.85 -6.64
C LYS A 31 -4.28 -10.31 -6.06
N LEU A 32 -4.26 -9.17 -5.38
CA LEU A 32 -5.49 -8.57 -4.83
C LEU A 32 -6.40 -8.10 -5.98
N THR A 33 -7.61 -8.66 -6.04
CA THR A 33 -8.66 -8.26 -6.99
C THR A 33 -9.34 -6.96 -6.60
N LYS A 34 -9.38 -6.65 -5.29
CA LYS A 34 -9.79 -5.34 -4.76
C LYS A 34 -8.70 -4.84 -3.82
N ARG A 35 -8.18 -3.65 -4.14
CA ARG A 35 -7.22 -2.93 -3.30
C ARG A 35 -7.96 -1.75 -2.71
N ASP A 36 -7.90 -1.61 -1.40
CA ASP A 36 -8.44 -0.46 -0.69
C ASP A 36 -7.31 0.50 -0.31
N VAL A 37 -7.70 1.62 0.31
CA VAL A 37 -6.74 2.64 0.77
C VAL A 37 -5.71 2.07 1.75
N ILE A 38 -6.11 1.07 2.55
CA ILE A 38 -5.26 0.46 3.56
C ILE A 38 -4.16 -0.36 2.88
N CYS A 39 -4.50 -1.21 1.92
CA CYS A 39 -3.51 -2.00 1.15
C CYS A 39 -2.46 -1.10 0.49
N TRP A 40 -2.90 -0.03 -0.18
CA TRP A 40 -2.00 0.94 -0.80
C TRP A 40 -1.10 1.63 0.22
N THR A 41 -1.68 2.09 1.33
CA THR A 41 -0.93 2.77 2.41
C THR A 41 0.10 1.84 3.04
N THR A 42 -0.22 0.56 3.25
CA THR A 42 0.72 -0.44 3.76
C THR A 42 1.92 -0.61 2.81
N MET A 43 1.69 -0.65 1.50
CA MET A 43 2.79 -0.76 0.53
C MET A 43 3.67 0.49 0.53
N VAL A 44 3.08 1.67 0.46
CA VAL A 44 3.80 2.95 0.46
C VAL A 44 4.63 3.11 1.73
N THR A 45 4.01 2.91 2.90
CA THR A 45 4.67 3.08 4.20
C THR A 45 5.74 2.02 4.45
N GLY A 46 5.49 0.76 4.08
CA GLY A 46 6.48 -0.31 4.25
C GLY A 46 7.74 -0.09 3.39
N PHE A 47 7.59 0.36 2.13
CA PHE A 47 8.75 0.72 1.31
C PHE A 47 9.47 1.98 1.82
N ALA A 48 8.72 2.98 2.29
CA ALA A 48 9.32 4.20 2.84
C ALA A 48 10.14 3.93 4.11
N GLN A 49 9.61 3.12 5.03
CA GLN A 49 10.29 2.71 6.26
C GLN A 49 11.55 1.87 5.99
N ALA A 50 11.56 1.11 4.89
CA ALA A 50 12.70 0.33 4.46
C ALA A 50 13.78 1.15 3.72
N GLY A 51 13.60 2.47 3.57
CA GLY A 51 14.50 3.34 2.80
C GLY A 51 14.40 3.15 1.28
N LYS A 52 13.42 2.39 0.80
CA LYS A 52 13.17 2.11 -0.63
C LYS A 52 12.25 3.18 -1.24
N SER A 53 12.70 4.43 -1.17
CA SER A 53 11.90 5.62 -1.52
C SER A 53 11.34 5.59 -2.96
N LEU A 54 12.10 5.13 -3.94
CA LEU A 54 11.63 5.03 -5.33
C LEU A 54 10.41 4.11 -5.48
N LYS A 55 10.46 2.93 -4.83
CA LYS A 55 9.33 1.99 -4.80
C LYS A 55 8.14 2.58 -4.04
N ALA A 56 8.37 3.27 -2.92
CA ALA A 56 7.30 3.95 -2.19
C ALA A 56 6.57 4.98 -3.07
N VAL A 57 7.30 5.77 -3.87
CA VAL A 57 6.72 6.74 -4.80
C VAL A 57 5.97 6.05 -5.95
N GLU A 58 6.50 4.94 -6.48
CA GLU A 58 5.82 4.13 -7.50
C GLU A 58 4.45 3.64 -7.01
N PHE A 59 4.39 3.06 -5.81
CA PHE A 59 3.13 2.62 -5.19
C PHE A 59 2.20 3.79 -4.90
N TYR A 60 2.72 4.93 -4.43
CA TYR A 60 1.91 6.12 -4.17
C TYR A 60 1.28 6.66 -5.47
N ARG A 61 2.03 6.67 -6.58
CA ARG A 61 1.49 7.07 -7.88
C ARG A 61 0.46 6.07 -8.41
N GLY A 62 0.67 4.78 -8.18
CA GLY A 62 -0.32 3.73 -8.47
C GLY A 62 -1.64 3.94 -7.73
N MET A 63 -1.55 4.21 -6.42
CA MET A 63 -2.68 4.56 -5.56
C MET A 63 -3.47 5.76 -6.14
N GLN A 64 -2.78 6.84 -6.50
CA GLN A 64 -3.40 8.02 -7.11
C GLN A 64 -4.08 7.74 -8.46
N ASN A 65 -3.49 6.86 -9.28
CA ASN A 65 -4.05 6.46 -10.57
C ASN A 65 -5.33 5.63 -10.41
N GLU A 66 -5.43 4.78 -9.38
CA GLU A 66 -6.66 4.06 -9.03
C GLU A 66 -7.72 4.96 -8.34
N GLY A 67 -7.46 6.26 -8.20
CA GLY A 67 -8.39 7.24 -7.63
C GLY A 67 -8.31 7.36 -6.10
N PHE A 68 -7.46 6.55 -5.46
CA PHE A 68 -7.18 6.64 -4.04
C PHE A 68 -6.20 7.80 -3.78
N GLY A 69 -6.59 8.79 -2.97
CA GLY A 69 -5.79 9.99 -2.73
C GLY A 69 -6.14 11.21 -3.59
N LYS A 70 -7.24 11.17 -4.36
CA LYS A 70 -7.88 12.38 -4.94
C LYS A 70 -8.91 13.03 -4.00
N ASP A 71 -9.16 12.45 -2.82
CA ASP A 71 -9.97 13.10 -1.80
C ASP A 71 -9.12 14.06 -0.97
N ARG A 72 -9.13 15.32 -1.42
CA ARG A 72 -9.30 16.55 -0.62
C ARG A 72 -8.45 16.72 0.67
N VAL A 73 -7.63 17.77 0.63
CA VAL A 73 -7.20 18.62 1.78
C VAL A 73 -5.96 18.20 2.61
N VAL A 74 -4.78 18.05 2.00
CA VAL A 74 -3.51 18.22 2.78
C VAL A 74 -2.32 18.77 1.98
N MET A 75 -2.57 19.55 0.92
CA MET A 75 -1.53 20.30 0.18
C MET A 75 -1.63 21.83 0.40
N LEU A 76 -2.19 22.29 1.53
CA LEU A 76 -2.10 23.68 1.96
C LEU A 76 -1.35 23.72 3.29
N GLY A 77 -0.03 23.70 3.21
CA GLY A 77 0.84 23.71 4.39
C GLY A 77 2.34 23.77 4.10
N LEU A 78 2.72 24.14 2.87
CA LEU A 78 4.07 24.54 2.50
C LEU A 78 3.99 25.86 1.75
#